data_AF-A0A402AVE9-F1
#
_entry.id   AF-A0A402AVE9-F1
#
_cell.length_a   1.000
_cell.length_b   1.000
_cell.length_c   1.000
_cell.angle_alpha   90.00
_cell.angle_beta   90.00
_cell.angle_gamma   90.00
#
_symmetry.space_group_name_H-M   'P 1'
#
loop_
_entity.id
_entity.type
_entity.pdbx_description
1 polymer ?
#
loop_
_entity_poly.entity_id
_entity_poly.type
_entity_poly.pdbx_seq_one_letter_code
_entity_poly.pdbx_strand_id
1 'polypeptide(L)'
;MRVLLKKALKDVTRRKMRSFLTILGIALGVMGLTALSIAATQFENSFSYTTDTSSLADIQITTAPTSPSLVTDLQRQPNVALVQAAGYSAW
;
A
#
# COMPACT_ATOMS: atom_id res chain seq x y z
N MET A 1 -27.38 -30.53 -23.82
CA MET A 1 -26.84 -29.65 -22.76
C MET A 1 -27.86 -28.69 -22.14
N ARG A 2 -28.58 -27.84 -22.89
CA ARG A 2 -29.54 -26.84 -22.34
C ARG A 2 -30.66 -27.42 -21.45
N VAL A 3 -31.15 -28.62 -21.77
CA VAL A 3 -32.22 -29.29 -20.99
C VAL A 3 -31.75 -29.70 -19.60
N LEU A 4 -30.48 -30.12 -19.46
CA LEU A 4 -29.89 -30.50 -18.19
C LEU A 4 -29.68 -29.29 -17.27
N LEU A 5 -29.24 -28.15 -17.84
CA LEU A 5 -29.13 -26.88 -17.13
C LEU A 5 -30.47 -26.39 -16.58
N LYS A 6 -31.54 -26.43 -17.40
CA LYS A 6 -32.89 -26.07 -16.94
C LYS A 6 -33.39 -26.97 -15.81
N LYS A 7 -33.07 -28.26 -15.85
CA LYS A 7 -33.46 -29.22 -14.80
C LYS A 7 -32.66 -28.98 -13.50
N ALA A 8 -31.35 -28.78 -13.61
CA ALA A 8 -30.49 -28.45 -12.48
C ALA A 8 -30.93 -27.14 -11.81
N LEU A 9 -31.18 -26.08 -12.58
CA LEU A 9 -31.72 -24.82 -12.05
C LEU A 9 -33.06 -25.03 -11.34
N LYS A 10 -33.98 -25.80 -11.93
CA LYS A 10 -35.29 -26.09 -11.33
C LYS A 10 -35.16 -26.87 -10.01
N ASP A 11 -34.25 -27.84 -9.93
CA ASP A 11 -34.01 -28.63 -8.71
C ASP A 11 -33.33 -27.82 -7.61
N VAL A 12 -32.36 -26.98 -7.97
CA VAL A 12 -31.68 -26.04 -7.06
C VAL A 12 -32.68 -25.04 -6.47
N THR A 13 -33.59 -24.49 -7.28
CA THR A 13 -34.61 -23.52 -6.86
C THR A 13 -35.80 -24.17 -6.12
N ARG A 14 -36.03 -25.48 -6.25
CA ARG A 14 -37.03 -26.19 -5.42
C ARG A 14 -36.54 -26.46 -3.99
N ARG A 15 -35.24 -26.67 -3.78
CA ARG A 15 -34.62 -26.89 -2.45
C ARG A 15 -33.99 -25.61 -1.91
N LYS A 16 -34.82 -24.57 -1.78
CA LYS A 16 -34.41 -23.16 -1.56
C LYS A 16 -33.41 -22.98 -0.41
N MET A 17 -33.66 -23.56 0.76
CA MET A 17 -32.81 -23.31 1.93
C MET A 17 -31.41 -23.91 1.82
N ARG A 18 -31.29 -25.20 1.45
CA ARG A 18 -29.99 -25.88 1.40
C ARG A 18 -29.10 -25.32 0.31
N SER A 19 -29.66 -25.09 -0.89
CA SER A 19 -28.93 -24.52 -2.01
C SER A 19 -28.48 -23.08 -1.73
N PHE A 20 -29.36 -22.28 -1.12
CA PHE A 20 -29.03 -20.90 -0.75
C PHE A 20 -27.91 -20.84 0.28
N LEU A 21 -27.97 -21.65 1.35
CA LEU A 21 -26.92 -21.71 2.37
C LEU A 21 -25.56 -22.10 1.77
N THR A 22 -25.54 -23.08 0.86
CA THR A 22 -24.28 -23.49 0.21
C THR A 22 -23.70 -22.41 -0.69
N ILE A 23 -24.55 -21.72 -1.47
CA ILE A 23 -24.11 -20.64 -2.36
C ILE A 23 -23.61 -19.47 -1.52
N LEU A 24 -24.31 -19.13 -0.44
CA LEU A 24 -23.93 -18.05 0.47
C LEU A 24 -22.59 -18.36 1.15
N GLY A 25 -22.37 -19.59 1.62
CA GLY A 25 -21.09 -20.00 2.21
C GLY A 25 -19.92 -19.88 1.23
N ILE A 26 -20.10 -20.32 -0.02
CA ILE A 26 -19.08 -20.18 -1.07
C ILE A 26 -18.83 -18.70 -1.37
N ALA A 27 -19.90 -17.91 -1.54
CA ALA A 27 -19.79 -16.48 -1.83
C ALA A 27 -19.04 -15.74 -0.71
N LEU A 28 -19.42 -15.98 0.56
CA LEU A 28 -18.75 -15.38 1.71
C LEU A 28 -17.29 -15.83 1.85
N GLY A 29 -16.97 -17.09 1.54
CA GLY A 29 -15.59 -17.58 1.56
C GLY A 29 -14.70 -16.88 0.54
N VAL A 30 -15.15 -16.77 -0.71
CA VAL A 30 -14.40 -16.09 -1.78
C VAL A 30 -14.31 -14.59 -1.52
N MET A 31 -15.41 -13.95 -1.12
CA MET A 31 -15.42 -12.53 -0.77
C MET A 31 -14.50 -12.23 0.41
N GLY A 32 -14.52 -13.07 1.44
CA GLY A 32 -13.66 -12.92 2.61
C GLY A 32 -12.18 -12.99 2.25
N LEU A 33 -11.77 -14.02 1.49
CA LEU A 33 -10.37 -14.15 1.06
C LEU A 33 -9.93 -12.96 0.19
N THR A 34 -10.80 -12.51 -0.72
CA THR A 34 -10.51 -11.38 -1.61
C THR A 34 -10.38 -10.08 -0.81
N ALA A 35 -11.29 -9.83 0.13
CA ALA A 35 -11.27 -8.64 0.98
C ALA A 35 -10.00 -8.59 1.85
N LEU A 36 -9.59 -9.71 2.42
CA LEU A 36 -8.33 -9.84 3.17
C LEU A 36 -7.12 -9.54 2.29
N SER A 37 -7.07 -10.07 1.07
CA SER A 37 -5.97 -9.80 0.14
C SER A 37 -5.88 -8.30 -0.17
N ILE A 38 -7.01 -7.66 -0.48
CA ILE A 38 -7.05 -6.22 -0.78
C ILE A 38 -6.62 -5.42 0.46
N ALA A 39 -7.16 -5.76 1.63
CA ALA A 39 -6.81 -5.08 2.88
C ALA A 39 -5.31 -5.19 3.19
N ALA A 40 -4.72 -6.38 3.01
CA ALA A 40 -3.29 -6.61 3.21
C ALA A 40 -2.44 -5.75 2.27
N THR A 41 -2.74 -5.73 0.97
CA THR A 41 -2.01 -4.90 0.00
C THR A 41 -2.14 -3.41 0.31
N GLN A 42 -3.33 -2.94 0.69
CA GLN A 42 -3.53 -1.54 1.06
C GLN A 42 -2.77 -1.16 2.33
N PHE A 43 -2.71 -2.07 3.31
CA PHE A 43 -1.95 -1.87 4.54
C PHE A 43 -0.45 -1.81 4.27
N GLU A 44 0.08 -2.74 3.46
CA GLU A 44 1.48 -2.78 3.06
C GLU A 44 1.87 -1.52 2.27
N ASN A 45 1.04 -1.06 1.34
CA ASN A 45 1.28 0.16 0.58
C ASN A 45 1.28 1.40 1.50
N SER A 46 0.33 1.48 2.44
CA SER A 46 0.24 2.61 3.37
C SER A 46 1.41 2.63 4.35
N PHE A 47 1.84 1.46 4.82
CA PHE A 47 2.98 1.31 5.71
C PHE A 47 4.28 1.62 4.99
N SER A 48 4.44 1.12 3.75
CA SER A 48 5.60 1.43 2.90
C SER A 48 5.67 2.92 2.62
N TYR A 49 4.56 3.58 2.28
CA TYR A 49 4.52 5.04 2.08
C TYR A 49 4.90 5.83 3.34
N THR A 50 4.41 5.41 4.51
CA THR A 50 4.71 6.09 5.79
C THR A 50 6.15 5.84 6.25
N THR A 51 6.67 4.65 5.97
CA THR A 51 8.03 4.22 6.33
C THR A 51 9.01 4.47 5.19
N ASP A 52 8.59 5.14 4.12
CA ASP A 52 9.46 5.50 3.01
C ASP A 52 10.38 6.63 3.46
N THR A 53 11.44 6.23 4.16
CA THR A 53 12.49 7.12 4.61
C THR A 53 13.48 7.44 3.50
N SER A 54 13.23 7.00 2.24
CA SER A 54 14.12 7.30 1.10
C SER A 54 14.24 8.80 0.82
N SER A 55 13.26 9.59 1.27
CA SER A 55 13.29 11.06 1.20
C SER A 55 13.84 11.75 2.45
N LEU A 56 14.11 11.00 3.52
CA LEU A 56 14.67 11.56 4.74
C LEU A 56 16.19 11.73 4.59
N ALA A 57 16.72 12.81 5.14
CA ALA A 57 18.16 13.04 5.14
C ALA A 57 18.83 12.06 6.10
N ASP A 58 19.81 11.29 5.60
CA ASP A 58 20.61 10.36 6.42
C ASP A 58 21.35 11.07 7.55
N ILE A 59 21.79 12.31 7.29
CA ILE A 59 22.52 13.14 8.25
C ILE A 59 21.93 14.54 8.21
N GLN A 60 21.43 15.01 9.36
CA GLN A 60 21.00 16.39 9.56
C GLN A 60 21.93 17.06 10.58
N ILE A 61 22.50 18.21 10.19
CA ILE A 61 23.40 18.98 11.04
C ILE A 61 22.85 20.39 11.15
N THR A 62 22.47 20.79 12.35
CA THR A 62 22.06 22.17 12.64
C THR A 62 23.30 23.00 12.93
N THR A 63 23.57 24.01 12.11
CA THR A 63 24.74 24.89 12.27
C THR A 63 24.31 26.34 12.42
N ALA A 64 25.19 27.17 12.97
CA ALA A 64 25.08 28.62 12.84
C ALA A 64 25.10 29.05 11.36
N PRO A 65 24.70 30.30 11.01
CA PRO A 65 24.76 30.80 9.64
C PRO A 65 26.14 30.56 9.03
N THR A 66 26.17 29.81 7.94
CA THR A 66 27.39 29.23 7.36
C THR A 66 27.53 29.64 5.90
N SER A 67 28.77 29.68 5.40
CA SER A 67 29.08 30.06 4.01
C SER A 67 28.42 29.10 3.00
N PRO A 68 27.83 29.60 1.90
CA PRO A 68 27.27 28.77 0.83
C PRO A 68 28.28 27.81 0.19
N SER A 69 29.59 28.11 0.27
CA SER A 69 30.65 27.27 -0.31
C SER A 69 30.74 25.87 0.32
N LEU A 70 30.35 25.73 1.58
CA LEU A 70 30.41 24.45 2.29
C LEU A 70 29.42 23.43 1.73
N VAL A 71 28.29 23.87 1.18
CA VAL A 71 27.34 22.98 0.49
C VAL A 71 28.00 22.37 -0.74
N THR A 72 28.71 23.19 -1.52
CA THR A 72 29.41 22.75 -2.72
C THR A 72 30.56 21.81 -2.40
N ASP A 73 31.26 22.03 -1.29
CA ASP A 73 32.35 21.16 -0.85
C ASP A 73 31.83 19.81 -0.33
N LEU A 74 30.69 19.80 0.37
CA LEU A 74 30.02 18.56 0.79
C LEU A 74 29.45 17.78 -0.40
N GLN A 75 28.89 18.45 -1.42
CA GLN A 75 28.40 17.78 -2.63
C GLN A 75 29.51 17.08 -3.44
N ARG A 76 30.77 17.51 -3.29
CA ARG A 76 31.91 16.88 -3.97
C ARG A 76 32.45 15.64 -3.25
N GLN A 77 31.99 15.35 -2.03
CA GLN A 77 32.40 14.15 -1.31
C GLN A 77 31.85 12.91 -2.03
N PRO A 78 32.68 11.85 -2.22
CA PRO A 78 32.28 10.65 -2.95
C PRO A 78 31.13 9.87 -2.28
N ASN A 79 30.89 10.10 -0.99
CA ASN A 79 29.87 9.41 -0.20
C ASN A 79 28.60 10.25 -0.01
N VAL A 80 28.46 11.36 -0.74
CA VAL A 80 27.34 12.30 -0.59
C VAL A 80 26.55 12.35 -1.88
N ALA A 81 25.35 11.78 -1.86
CA ALA A 81 24.47 11.76 -3.04
C ALA A 81 23.76 13.10 -3.25
N LEU A 82 23.25 13.70 -2.16
CA LEU A 82 22.48 14.94 -2.16
C LEU A 82 22.82 15.74 -0.90
N VAL A 83 22.92 17.06 -1.07
CA VAL A 83 23.05 18.02 0.05
C VAL A 83 21.97 19.06 -0.10
N GLN A 84 21.23 19.30 0.98
CA GLN A 84 20.24 20.36 1.07
C GLN A 84 20.61 21.26 2.25
N ALA A 85 20.73 22.56 1.98
CA ALA A 85 20.92 23.56 3.01
C ALA A 85 19.66 24.41 3.12
N ALA A 86 18.99 24.35 4.26
CA ALA A 86 17.86 25.21 4.59
C ALA A 86 18.32 26.24 5.61
N GLY A 87 18.32 27.52 5.23
CA GLY A 87 18.53 28.62 6.16
C GLY A 87 17.20 29.00 6.81
N TYR A 88 17.09 28.84 8.12
CA TYR A 88 16.00 29.47 8.87
C TYR A 88 16.29 30.97 8.99
N SER A 89 15.65 31.81 8.16
CA SER A 89 15.56 33.24 8.42
C SER A 89 14.47 33.46 9.48
N ALA A 90 14.86 33.49 10.75
CA ALA A 90 14.00 34.02 11.80
C ALA A 90 13.88 35.53 11.57
N TRP A 91 12.74 35.96 11.03
CA TRP A 91 12.24 37.32 11.19
C TRP A 91 11.23 37.30 12.34
#